data_AF-A0A3D4Z637-F1
#
_entry.id   AF-A0A3D4Z637-F1
#
_cell.length_a   1.000
_cell.length_b   1.000
_cell.length_c   1.000
_cell.angle_alpha   90.00
_cell.angle_beta   90.00
_cell.angle_gamma   90.00
#
_symmetry.space_group_name_H-M   'P 1'
#
loop_
_entity.id
_entity.type
_entity.pdbx_description
1 polymer ?
#
loop_
_entity_poly.entity_id
_entity_poly.type
_entity_poly.pdbx_seq_one_letter_code
_entity_poly.pdbx_strand_id
1 'polypeptide(L)'
;GFAAAFTLHFFGRICGVIEIYLAARFLGHPFSLVDSYLLASLTVIVNMIFVFVPGAMGVMEGAFAGIFVLLKLDPAVGTSIQIVRRARMLFWTALGFVFISRMRKKEPLKTENDARNV
;
A
#
# COMPACT_ATOMS: atom_id res chain seq x y z
N GLY A 1 -1.31 14.08 19.76
CA GLY A 1 -2.72 14.52 19.94
C GLY A 1 -3.54 14.23 18.69
N PHE A 2 -4.87 14.22 18.81
CA PHE A 2 -5.81 13.90 17.71
C PHE A 2 -5.55 14.73 16.44
N ALA A 3 -5.30 16.04 16.58
CA ALA A 3 -5.01 16.92 15.45
C ALA A 3 -3.78 16.47 14.64
N ALA A 4 -2.68 16.10 15.31
CA ALA A 4 -1.47 15.62 14.62
C ALA A 4 -1.73 14.31 13.85
N ALA A 5 -2.50 13.38 14.44
CA ALA A 5 -2.87 12.14 13.77
C ALA A 5 -3.75 12.40 12.53
N PHE A 6 -4.72 13.31 12.64
CA PHE A 6 -5.58 13.72 11.54
C PHE A 6 -4.77 14.36 10.40
N THR A 7 -3.87 15.30 10.72
CA THR A 7 -3.00 15.94 9.73
C THR A 7 -2.11 14.93 9.03
N LEU A 8 -1.43 14.04 9.78
CA LEU A 8 -0.59 12.99 9.19
C LEU A 8 -1.39 12.04 8.29
N HIS A 9 -2.60 11.65 8.71
CA HIS A 9 -3.47 10.83 7.89
C HIS A 9 -3.87 11.53 6.59
N PHE A 10 -4.25 12.81 6.68
CA PHE A 10 -4.64 13.62 5.54
C PHE A 10 -3.48 13.79 4.55
N PHE A 11 -2.29 14.16 5.03
CA PHE A 11 -1.09 14.24 4.18
C PHE A 11 -0.72 12.89 3.58
N GLY A 12 -0.88 11.79 4.32
CA GLY A 12 -0.70 10.44 3.79
C GLY A 12 -1.65 10.13 2.63
N ARG A 13 -2.90 10.57 2.70
CA ARG A 13 -3.86 10.45 1.59
C ARG A 13 -3.44 11.26 0.38
N ILE A 14 -3.02 12.52 0.58
CA ILE A 14 -2.54 13.38 -0.51
C ILE A 14 -1.29 12.78 -1.17
N CYS A 15 -0.33 12.28 -0.40
CA CYS A 15 0.83 11.57 -0.93
C CYS A 15 0.43 10.35 -1.79
N GLY A 16 -0.62 9.61 -1.40
CA GLY A 16 -1.14 8.51 -2.19
C GLY A 16 -1.73 8.93 -3.54
N VAL A 17 -2.36 10.10 -3.62
CA VAL A 17 -2.86 10.67 -4.89
C VAL A 17 -1.68 11.13 -5.77
N ILE A 18 -0.71 11.81 -5.16
CA ILE A 18 0.51 12.27 -5.84
C ILE A 18 1.30 11.08 -6.39
N GLU A 19 1.36 9.97 -5.66
CA GLU A 19 2.01 8.74 -6.12
C GLU A 19 1.36 8.19 -7.40
N ILE A 20 0.03 8.12 -7.47
CA ILE A 20 -0.69 7.65 -8.67
C ILE A 20 -0.42 8.59 -9.84
N TYR A 21 -0.46 9.91 -9.60
CA TYR A 21 -0.15 10.92 -10.60
C TYR A 21 1.29 10.79 -11.14
N LEU A 22 2.27 10.67 -10.24
CA LEU A 22 3.68 10.51 -10.63
C LEU A 22 3.91 9.19 -11.35
N ALA A 23 3.31 8.08 -10.88
CA ALA A 23 3.42 6.79 -11.56
C ALA A 23 2.89 6.89 -13.00
N ALA A 24 1.69 7.44 -13.20
CA ALA A 24 1.14 7.65 -14.53
C ALA A 24 2.03 8.56 -15.40
N ARG A 25 2.58 9.63 -14.83
CA ARG A 25 3.50 10.55 -15.52
C ARG A 25 4.81 9.86 -15.94
N PHE A 26 5.39 9.03 -15.08
CA PHE A 26 6.59 8.25 -15.40
C PHE A 26 6.34 7.19 -16.47
N LEU A 27 5.12 6.67 -16.55
CA LEU A 27 4.68 5.79 -17.62
C LEU A 27 4.44 6.53 -18.95
N GLY A 28 4.63 7.85 -19.01
CA GLY A 28 4.46 8.64 -20.23
C GLY A 28 3.01 9.03 -20.54
N HIS A 29 2.07 8.75 -19.62
CA HIS A 29 0.67 9.11 -19.80
C HIS A 29 0.37 10.48 -19.15
N PRO A 30 -0.21 11.44 -19.90
CA PRO A 30 -0.56 12.76 -19.36
C PRO A 30 -1.87 12.69 -18.58
N PHE A 31 -1.85 12.05 -17.41
CA PHE A 31 -3.00 12.07 -16.52
C PHE A 31 -3.17 13.43 -15.87
N SER A 32 -4.40 13.91 -15.82
CA SER A 32 -4.74 15.09 -15.03
C SER A 32 -4.76 14.75 -13.53
N LEU A 33 -4.76 15.79 -12.69
CA LEU A 33 -4.96 15.62 -11.25
C LEU A 33 -6.32 14.98 -10.94
N VAL A 34 -7.33 15.24 -11.77
CA VAL A 34 -8.67 14.68 -11.63
C VAL A 34 -8.65 13.18 -11.91
N ASP A 35 -7.98 12.72 -12.97
CA ASP A 35 -7.87 11.30 -13.30
C ASP A 35 -7.19 10.51 -12.19
N SER A 36 -6.13 11.09 -11.63
CA SER A 36 -5.38 10.50 -10.51
C SER A 36 -6.23 10.41 -9.24
N TYR A 37 -7.06 11.42 -8.98
CA TYR A 37 -8.01 11.43 -7.86
C TYR A 37 -9.14 10.39 -8.05
N LEU A 38 -9.63 10.22 -9.29
CA LEU A 38 -10.61 9.18 -9.62
C LEU A 38 -10.05 7.77 -9.38
N LEU A 39 -8.81 7.51 -9.81
CA LEU A 39 -8.12 6.24 -9.55
C LEU A 39 -7.83 6.02 -8.06
N ALA A 40 -7.48 7.07 -7.33
CA ALA A 40 -7.33 7.01 -5.88
C ALA A 40 -8.66 6.66 -5.20
N SER A 41 -9.77 7.22 -5.68
CA SER A 41 -11.12 6.94 -5.17
C SER A 41 -11.57 5.51 -5.49
N LEU A 42 -11.25 5.00 -6.69
CA LEU A 42 -11.47 3.61 -7.07
C LEU A 42 -10.82 2.65 -6.06
N THR A 43 -9.59 2.94 -5.64
CA THR A 43 -8.90 2.15 -4.61
C THR A 43 -9.72 2.06 -3.32
N VAL A 44 -10.32 3.17 -2.87
CA VAL A 44 -11.13 3.21 -1.64
C VAL A 44 -12.39 2.38 -1.81
N ILE A 45 -13.09 2.52 -2.94
CA ILE A 45 -14.32 1.77 -3.24
C ILE A 45 -14.03 0.27 -3.29
N VAL A 46 -12.99 -0.13 -4.02
CA VAL A 46 -12.59 -1.54 -4.13
C VAL A 46 -12.21 -2.10 -2.76
N ASN A 47 -11.39 -1.39 -1.97
CA ASN A 47 -11.05 -1.86 -0.63
C ASN A 47 -12.26 -1.95 0.31
N MET A 48 -13.27 -1.10 0.13
CA MET A 48 -14.52 -1.15 0.90
C MET A 48 -15.34 -2.39 0.55
N ILE A 49 -15.48 -2.69 -0.74
CA ILE A 49 -16.26 -3.85 -1.23
C ILE A 49 -15.53 -5.17 -0.91
N PHE A 50 -14.21 -5.20 -1.10
CA PHE A 50 -13.38 -6.39 -0.97
C PHE A 50 -12.64 -6.46 0.36
N VAL A 51 -13.23 -5.96 1.45
CA VAL A 51 -12.62 -5.92 2.80
C VAL A 51 -12.21 -7.31 3.31
N PHE A 52 -12.88 -8.36 2.83
CA PHE A 52 -12.58 -9.75 3.17
C PHE A 52 -11.36 -10.31 2.43
N VAL A 53 -10.80 -9.59 1.45
CA VAL A 53 -9.60 -9.98 0.69
C VAL A 53 -8.38 -9.27 1.30
N PRO A 54 -7.48 -9.98 2.01
CA PRO A 54 -6.31 -9.37 2.64
C PRO A 54 -5.40 -8.73 1.59
N GLY A 55 -5.13 -7.43 1.75
CA GLY A 55 -4.30 -6.67 0.81
C GLY A 55 -4.86 -6.57 -0.62
N ALA A 56 -6.14 -6.94 -0.82
CA ALA A 56 -6.84 -6.93 -2.10
C ALA A 56 -5.99 -7.49 -3.27
N MET A 57 -5.27 -8.59 -3.01
CA MET A 57 -4.37 -9.24 -3.98
C MET A 57 -5.15 -9.77 -5.19
N GLY A 58 -4.72 -9.41 -6.41
CA GLY A 58 -5.40 -9.75 -7.65
C GLY A 58 -6.63 -8.88 -7.94
N VAL A 59 -7.42 -8.54 -6.92
CA VAL A 59 -8.61 -7.67 -7.06
C VAL A 59 -8.21 -6.27 -7.53
N MET A 60 -7.21 -5.67 -6.91
CA MET A 60 -6.82 -4.30 -7.25
C MET A 60 -6.16 -4.20 -8.63
N GLU A 61 -5.36 -5.19 -9.00
CA GLU A 61 -4.72 -5.30 -10.32
C GLU A 61 -5.78 -5.48 -11.40
N GLY A 62 -6.79 -6.31 -11.14
CA GLY A 62 -7.94 -6.48 -12.00
C GLY A 62 -8.81 -5.22 -12.09
N ALA A 63 -9.02 -4.51 -10.98
CA ALA A 63 -9.81 -3.28 -10.96
C ALA A 63 -9.13 -2.14 -11.73
N PHE A 64 -7.81 -1.97 -11.57
CA PHE A 64 -7.03 -0.99 -12.31
C PHE A 64 -6.88 -1.36 -13.79
N ALA A 65 -6.65 -2.63 -14.13
CA ALA A 65 -6.68 -3.06 -15.53
C ALA A 65 -8.08 -2.85 -16.13
N GLY A 66 -9.12 -3.26 -15.41
CA GLY A 66 -10.51 -3.21 -15.84
C GLY A 66 -11.01 -1.79 -16.09
N ILE A 67 -10.71 -0.83 -15.21
CA ILE A 67 -11.12 0.56 -15.44
C ILE A 67 -10.45 1.16 -16.69
N PHE A 68 -9.20 0.78 -16.98
CA PHE A 68 -8.52 1.21 -18.19
C PHE A 68 -9.12 0.58 -19.45
N VAL A 69 -9.48 -0.71 -19.42
CA VAL A 69 -10.25 -1.36 -20.49
C VAL A 69 -11.55 -0.59 -20.75
N LEU A 70 -12.30 -0.26 -19.70
CA LEU A 70 -13.57 0.48 -19.82
C LEU A 70 -13.38 1.88 -20.40
N LEU A 71 -12.26 2.55 -20.08
CA LEU A 71 -11.90 3.85 -20.62
C LEU A 71 -11.26 3.78 -22.01
N LYS A 72 -11.14 2.59 -22.62
CA LYS A 72 -10.45 2.34 -23.89
C LYS A 72 -8.98 2.82 -23.86
N LEU A 73 -8.35 2.72 -22.70
CA LEU A 73 -6.93 2.98 -22.48
C LEU A 73 -6.18 1.64 -22.39
N ASP A 74 -4.85 1.70 -22.47
CA ASP A 74 -4.01 0.52 -22.32
C ASP A 74 -4.09 -0.03 -20.88
N PRO A 75 -4.63 -1.26 -20.68
CA PRO A 75 -4.75 -1.88 -19.37
C PRO A 75 -3.40 -2.08 -18.67
N ALA A 76 -2.32 -2.22 -19.43
CA ALA A 76 -0.98 -2.38 -18.90
C ALA A 76 -0.59 -1.21 -17.99
N VAL A 77 -1.01 0.01 -18.33
CA VAL A 77 -0.72 1.23 -17.56
C VAL A 77 -1.36 1.16 -16.18
N GLY A 78 -2.64 0.77 -16.11
CA GLY A 78 -3.36 0.61 -14.85
C GLY A 78 -2.70 -0.44 -13.95
N THR A 79 -2.34 -1.58 -14.52
CA THR A 79 -1.65 -2.65 -13.80
C THR A 79 -0.26 -2.22 -13.32
N SER A 80 0.52 -1.53 -14.16
CA SER A 80 1.84 -1.02 -13.80
C SER A 80 1.80 -0.02 -12.65
N ILE A 81 0.85 0.91 -12.64
CA ILE A 81 0.64 1.83 -11.51
C ILE A 81 0.43 1.04 -10.21
N GLN A 82 -0.40 -0.01 -10.26
CA GLN A 82 -0.68 -0.82 -9.08
C GLN A 82 0.51 -1.67 -8.63
N ILE A 83 1.34 -2.16 -9.55
CA ILE A 83 2.59 -2.85 -9.24
C ILE A 83 3.56 -1.93 -8.50
N VAL A 84 3.74 -0.69 -8.96
CA VAL A 84 4.63 0.29 -8.30
C VAL A 84 4.20 0.52 -6.84
N ARG A 85 2.90 0.66 -6.60
CA ARG A 85 2.35 0.84 -5.24
C ARG A 85 2.60 -0.37 -4.34
N ARG A 86 2.49 -1.59 -4.90
CA ARG A 86 2.83 -2.83 -4.18
C ARG A 86 4.31 -2.90 -3.83
N ALA A 87 5.19 -2.56 -4.78
CA ALA A 87 6.62 -2.53 -4.55
C ALA A 87 7.00 -1.60 -3.39
N ARG A 88 6.39 -0.41 -3.32
CA ARG A 88 6.58 0.51 -2.19
C ARG A 88 6.11 -0.09 -0.85
N MET A 89 4.95 -0.73 -0.83
CA MET A 89 4.45 -1.38 0.39
C MET A 89 5.41 -2.47 0.86
N LEU A 90 5.87 -3.33 -0.04
CA LEU A 90 6.83 -4.39 0.26
C LEU A 90 8.17 -3.83 0.75
N PHE A 91 8.65 -2.74 0.15
CA PHE A 91 9.86 -2.05 0.57
C PHE A 91 9.75 -1.57 2.03
N TRP A 92 8.65 -0.91 2.39
CA TRP A 92 8.46 -0.42 3.77
C TRP A 92 8.28 -1.56 4.78
N THR A 93 7.56 -2.61 4.40
CA THR A 93 7.41 -3.83 5.21
C THR A 93 8.77 -4.49 5.47
N ALA A 94 9.61 -4.61 4.44
CA ALA A 94 10.95 -5.18 4.57
C ALA A 94 11.83 -4.33 5.50
N LEU A 95 11.80 -3.00 5.37
CA LEU A 95 12.52 -2.11 6.27
C LEU A 95 12.07 -2.28 7.73
N GLY A 96 10.75 -2.34 7.98
CA GLY A 96 10.22 -2.59 9.32
C GLY A 96 10.71 -3.92 9.91
N PHE A 97 10.69 -4.99 9.11
CA PHE A 97 11.23 -6.30 9.50
C PHE A 97 12.71 -6.26 9.86
N VAL A 98 13.53 -5.54 9.06
CA VAL A 98 14.96 -5.37 9.34
C VAL A 98 15.19 -4.63 10.65
N PHE A 99 14.43 -3.56 10.91
CA PHE A 99 14.49 -2.81 12.17
C PHE A 99 14.11 -3.67 13.38
N ILE A 100 12.99 -4.40 13.31
CA ILE A 100 12.56 -5.28 14.40
C ILE A 100 13.58 -6.40 14.66
N SER A 101 14.14 -6.99 13.59
CA SER A 101 15.17 -8.02 13.72
C SER A 101 16.43 -7.50 14.42
N ARG A 102 16.80 -6.25 14.15
CA ARG A 102 17.91 -5.54 14.84
C ARG A 102 17.59 -5.20 16.29
N MET A 103 16.33 -4.94 16.64
CA MET A 103 15.90 -4.59 18.00
C MET A 103 15.55 -5.78 18.88
N ARG A 104 15.37 -6.99 18.31
CA ARG A 104 15.11 -8.21 19.07
C ARG A 104 16.33 -8.59 19.92
N LYS A 105 16.43 -7.99 21.11
CA LYS A 105 17.27 -8.53 22.19
C LYS A 105 16.81 -9.96 22.47
N LYS A 106 17.72 -10.92 22.38
CA LYS A 106 17.46 -12.31 22.77
C LYS A 106 17.15 -12.30 24.26
N GLU A 107 15.89 -12.40 24.66
CA GLU A 107 15.58 -12.83 26.02
C GLU A 107 16.13 -14.26 26.18
N PRO A 108 17.01 -14.51 27.16
CA PRO A 108 17.48 -15.86 27.40
C PRO A 108 16.29 -16.70 27.82
N LEU A 109 16.00 -17.76 27.06
CA LEU A 109 15.04 -18.77 27.43
C LEU A 109 15.33 -19.19 28.87
N LYS A 110 14.39 -18.95 29.79
CA LYS A 110 14.49 -19.41 31.17
C LYS A 110 14.59 -20.93 31.11
N THR A 111 15.80 -21.44 31.29
CA THR A 111 16.06 -22.87 31.25
C THR A 111 15.24 -23.53 32.35
N GLU A 112 14.60 -24.64 32.02
CA GLU A 112 13.75 -25.50 32.88
C GLU A 112 14.30 -25.77 34.29
N ASN A 113 15.60 -25.56 34.50
CA ASN A 113 16.29 -25.66 35.78
C ASN A 113 15.86 -24.59 36.83
N ASP A 114 15.28 -23.47 36.41
CA ASP A 114 14.78 -22.40 37.32
C ASP A 114 13.37 -22.71 37.87
N ALA A 115 12.63 -23.61 37.22
CA ALA A 115 11.31 -24.08 37.67
C ALA A 115 11.38 -25.31 38.60
N ARG A 116 12.54 -25.98 38.68
CA ARG A 116 12.80 -27.14 39.55
C ARG A 116 13.36 -26.80 40.93
N ASN A 117 13.71 -25.53 41.18
CA ASN A 117 14.31 -25.06 42.44
C ASN A 117 13.36 -24.20 43.28
N VAL A 118 12.05 -24.25 43.02
CA VAL A 118 10.99 -23.60 43.84
C VAL A 118 9.99 -24.61 44.37
#